data_AF-A0A2V6F7S0-F1
#
_entry.id   AF-A0A2V6F7S0-F1
#
_cell.length_a   1.000
_cell.length_b   1.000
_cell.length_c   1.000
_cell.angle_alpha   90.00
_cell.angle_beta   90.00
_cell.angle_gamma   90.00
#
_symmetry.space_group_name_H-M   'P 1'
#
loop_
_entity.id
_entity.type
_entity.pdbx_description
1 polymer ?
#
loop_
_entity_poly.entity_id
_entity_poly.type
_entity_poly.pdbx_seq_one_letter_code
_entity_poly.pdbx_strand_id
1 'polypeptide(L)'
;MYRSLNPEHITRTIAQLRDRIQERFPGSGLGKVAEELQRIGNEAVARAQWIARPLLPLRIAIGLLVTLLAVVILLSLTHLNITKMWESFADFV
;
A
#
# COMPACT_ATOMS: atom_id res chain seq x y z
N MET A 1 -0.19 11.55 11.57
CA MET A 1 0.39 10.43 10.79
C MET A 1 0.71 9.30 11.77
N TYR A 2 -0.29 8.50 12.18
CA TYR A 2 -0.20 7.46 13.22
C TYR A 2 -0.80 6.14 12.70
N ARG A 3 -0.27 5.59 11.59
CA ARG A 3 -0.87 4.39 10.97
C ARG A 3 0.15 3.40 10.41
N SER A 4 1.26 3.24 11.10
CA SER A 4 2.11 2.07 11.00
C SER A 4 2.18 1.45 12.39
N LEU A 5 1.16 0.67 12.74
CA LEU A 5 1.20 -0.16 13.94
C LEU A 5 2.33 -1.15 13.72
N ASN A 6 3.52 -0.87 14.26
CA ASN A 6 4.72 -1.65 13.94
C ASN A 6 4.55 -3.06 14.54
N PRO A 7 4.29 -4.09 13.71
CA PRO A 7 3.88 -5.39 14.21
C PRO A 7 4.96 -6.06 15.07
N GLU A 8 6.22 -5.67 14.87
CA GLU A 8 7.38 -6.11 15.65
C GLU A 8 7.29 -5.70 17.13
N HIS A 9 6.66 -4.56 17.43
CA HIS A 9 6.49 -4.13 18.82
C HIS A 9 5.39 -4.93 19.54
N ILE A 10 4.36 -5.36 18.80
CA ILE A 10 3.26 -6.16 19.35
C ILE A 10 3.77 -7.55 19.72
N THR A 11 4.49 -8.21 18.81
CA THR A 11 5.04 -9.56 19.02
C THR A 11 6.09 -9.58 20.13
N ARG A 12 6.92 -8.54 20.25
CA ARG A 12 7.89 -8.39 21.34
C ARG A 12 7.22 -8.26 22.71
N THR A 13 6.13 -7.50 22.79
CA THR A 13 5.38 -7.33 24.05
C THR A 13 4.69 -8.63 24.45
N ILE A 14 4.11 -9.36 23.50
CA ILE A 14 3.49 -10.67 23.76
C ILE A 14 4.54 -11.70 24.22
N ALA A 15 5.73 -11.72 23.63
CA ALA A 15 6.82 -12.59 24.06
C ALA A 15 7.25 -12.29 25.51
N GLN A 16 7.44 -11.01 25.86
CA GLN A 16 7.77 -10.61 27.23
C GLN A 16 6.67 -10.98 28.24
N LEU A 17 5.41 -10.88 27.84
CA LEU A 17 4.28 -11.27 28.70
C LEU A 17 4.26 -12.79 28.93
N ARG A 18 4.49 -13.57 27.88
CA ARG A 18 4.57 -15.04 27.93
C ARG A 18 5.70 -15.50 28.86
N ASP A 19 6.89 -14.93 28.71
CA ASP A 19 8.07 -15.31 29.51
C ASP A 19 7.83 -14.98 31.01
N ARG A 20 7.22 -13.83 31.31
CA ARG A 20 6.83 -13.45 32.69
C ARG A 20 5.75 -14.35 33.29
N ILE A 21 4.78 -14.79 32.48
CA ILE A 21 3.72 -15.72 32.92
C ILE A 21 4.30 -17.09 33.23
N GLN A 22 5.27 -17.56 32.42
CA GLN A 22 5.98 -18.81 32.68
C GLN A 22 6.84 -18.75 33.95
N GLU A 23 7.53 -17.64 34.21
CA GLU A 23 8.31 -17.45 35.44
C GLU A 23 7.45 -17.31 36.69
N ARG A 24 6.34 -16.56 36.64
CA ARG A 24 5.51 -16.29 37.83
C ARG A 24 4.42 -17.33 38.10
N PHE A 25 3.94 -18.04 37.09
CA PHE A 25 2.84 -19.01 37.22
C PHE A 25 3.13 -20.33 36.47
N PRO A 26 4.21 -21.04 36.85
CA PRO A 26 4.55 -22.32 36.23
C PRO A 26 3.40 -23.34 36.38
N GLY A 27 3.10 -24.08 35.32
CA GLY A 27 2.11 -25.17 35.34
C GLY A 27 0.63 -24.76 35.39
N SER A 28 0.30 -23.46 35.41
CA SER A 28 -1.09 -22.95 35.52
C SER A 28 -1.94 -23.03 34.24
N GLY A 29 -1.38 -23.52 33.12
CA GLY A 29 -2.04 -23.52 31.81
C GLY A 29 -2.09 -22.16 31.11
N LEU A 30 -1.85 -21.04 31.83
CA LEU A 30 -1.79 -19.68 31.28
C LEU A 30 -0.65 -19.49 30.26
N GLY A 31 0.44 -20.25 30.39
CA GLY A 31 1.52 -20.26 29.39
C GLY A 31 1.06 -20.72 28.01
N LYS A 32 0.15 -21.72 27.94
CA LYS A 32 -0.42 -22.19 26.66
C LYS A 32 -1.34 -21.14 26.04
N VAL A 33 -2.14 -20.46 26.86
CA VAL A 33 -3.01 -19.36 26.38
C VAL A 33 -2.18 -18.19 25.84
N ALA A 34 -1.06 -17.86 26.48
CA ALA A 34 -0.14 -16.84 26.01
C ALA A 34 0.56 -17.24 24.69
N GLU A 35 0.94 -18.51 24.52
CA GLU A 35 1.45 -19.05 23.25
C GLU A 35 0.40 -18.99 22.13
N GLU A 36 -0.85 -19.34 22.44
CA GLU A 36 -1.94 -19.29 21.46
C GLU A 36 -2.25 -17.86 21.03
N LEU A 37 -2.24 -16.91 21.97
CA LEU A 37 -2.35 -15.48 21.68
C LEU A 37 -1.20 -14.98 20.80
N GLN A 38 0.03 -15.44 21.05
CA GLN A 38 1.20 -15.12 20.23
C GLN A 38 1.04 -15.65 18.80
N ARG A 39 0.55 -16.89 18.64
CA ARG A 39 0.30 -17.51 17.35
C ARG A 39 -0.73 -16.73 16.54
N ILE A 40 -1.88 -16.42 17.15
CA ILE A 40 -2.96 -15.65 16.51
C ILE A 40 -2.47 -14.24 16.14
N GLY A 41 -1.69 -13.59 17.01
CA GLY A 41 -1.08 -12.30 16.73
C GLY A 41 -0.15 -12.33 15.51
N ASN A 42 0.71 -13.36 15.41
CA ASN A 42 1.59 -13.54 14.26
C ASN A 42 0.81 -13.78 12.96
N GLU A 43 -0.25 -14.60 13.00
CA GLU A 43 -1.09 -14.85 11.83
C GLU A 43 -1.83 -13.59 11.38
N ALA A 44 -2.37 -12.81 12.33
CA ALA A 44 -3.02 -11.53 12.03
C ALA A 44 -2.05 -10.54 11.37
N VAL A 45 -0.80 -10.46 11.86
CA VAL A 45 0.26 -9.64 11.25
C VAL A 45 0.60 -10.12 9.84
N ALA A 46 0.78 -11.42 9.64
CA ALA A 46 1.10 -11.98 8.33
C ALA A 46 -0.02 -11.72 7.31
N ARG A 47 -1.28 -11.87 7.73
CA ARG A 47 -2.47 -11.53 6.92
C ARG A 47 -2.54 -10.04 6.63
N ALA A 48 -2.30 -9.19 7.62
CA ALA A 48 -2.27 -7.74 7.43
C ALA A 48 -1.16 -7.31 6.47
N GLN A 49 0.04 -7.91 6.56
CA GLN A 49 1.13 -7.66 5.62
C GLN A 49 0.82 -8.15 4.20
N TRP A 50 0.08 -9.25 4.06
CA TRP A 50 -0.38 -9.75 2.77
C TRP A 50 -1.41 -8.80 2.12
N ILE A 51 -2.36 -8.27 2.90
CA ILE A 51 -3.35 -7.28 2.44
C ILE A 51 -2.69 -5.92 2.17
N ALA A 52 -1.70 -5.54 2.98
CA ALA A 52 -0.97 -4.30 2.82
C ALA A 52 -0.03 -4.29 1.60
N ARG A 53 0.12 -5.42 0.89
CA ARG A 53 0.93 -5.42 -0.33
C ARG A 53 0.31 -4.45 -1.34
N PRO A 54 1.04 -3.41 -1.74
CA PRO A 54 0.53 -2.45 -2.70
C PRO A 54 0.19 -3.19 -3.99
N LEU A 55 -0.96 -2.86 -4.59
CA LEU A 55 -1.40 -3.34 -5.90
C LEU A 55 -0.49 -2.75 -7.00
N LEU A 56 0.76 -3.20 -7.04
CA LEU A 56 1.76 -2.85 -8.05
C LEU A 56 1.24 -3.01 -9.49
N PRO A 57 0.54 -4.10 -9.88
CA PRO A 57 -0.03 -4.20 -11.22
C PRO A 57 -1.05 -3.10 -11.51
N LEU A 58 -1.86 -2.70 -10.52
CA LEU A 58 -2.82 -1.61 -10.68
C LEU A 58 -2.11 -0.26 -10.88
N ARG A 59 -1.02 0.00 -10.15
CA ARG A 59 -0.20 1.20 -10.37
C ARG A 59 0.42 1.24 -11.77
N ILE A 60 0.89 0.11 -12.28
CA ILE A 60 1.45 0.02 -13.64
C ILE A 60 0.34 0.28 -14.68
N ALA A 61 -0.84 -0.32 -14.51
CA ALA A 61 -1.97 -0.10 -15.41
C ALA A 61 -2.40 1.38 -15.47
N ILE A 62 -2.46 2.05 -14.31
CA ILE A 62 -2.75 3.49 -14.24
C ILE A 62 -1.63 4.29 -14.93
N GLY A 63 -0.35 3.96 -14.69
CA GLY A 63 0.78 4.64 -15.34
C GLY A 63 0.75 4.50 -16.87
N LEU A 64 0.40 3.32 -17.38
CA LEU A 64 0.21 3.10 -18.81
C LEU A 64 -0.94 3.92 -19.38
N LEU A 65 -2.08 3.96 -18.68
CA LEU A 65 -3.24 4.75 -19.10
C LEU A 65 -2.91 6.25 -19.18
N VAL A 66 -2.24 6.79 -18.15
CA VAL A 66 -1.81 8.20 -18.12
C VAL A 66 -0.83 8.50 -19.26
N THR A 67 0.13 7.60 -19.50
CA THR A 67 1.09 7.74 -20.60
C THR A 67 0.39 7.75 -21.96
N LEU A 68 -0.57 6.85 -22.16
CA LEU A 68 -1.34 6.77 -23.40
C LEU A 68 -2.16 8.04 -23.63
N LEU A 69 -2.82 8.57 -22.59
CA LEU A 69 -3.54 9.84 -22.68
C LEU A 69 -2.60 11.01 -23.02
N ALA A 70 -1.42 11.07 -22.40
CA ALA A 70 -0.43 12.11 -22.69
C ALA A 70 0.05 12.06 -24.15
N VAL A 71 0.28 10.87 -24.70
CA VAL A 71 0.65 10.67 -26.11
C VAL A 71 -0.46 11.14 -27.04
N VAL A 72 -1.73 10.77 -26.75
CA VAL A 72 -2.89 11.21 -27.55
C VAL A 72 -2.99 12.74 -27.56
N ILE A 73 -2.80 13.39 -26.42
CA ILE A 73 -2.81 14.86 -26.31
C ILE A 73 -1.66 15.47 -27.11
N LEU A 74 -0.45 14.93 -27.01
CA LEU A 74 0.72 15.43 -27.74
C LEU A 74 0.51 15.31 -29.26
N LEU A 75 0.04 14.15 -29.71
CA LEU A 75 -0.29 13.93 -31.12
C LEU A 75 -1.40 14.87 -31.59
N SER A 76 -2.44 15.04 -30.79
CA SER A 76 -3.51 16.00 -31.07
C SER A 76 -2.97 17.42 -31.23
N LEU A 77 -2.08 17.87 -30.34
CA LEU A 77 -1.42 19.19 -30.45
C LEU A 77 -0.54 19.31 -31.70
N THR A 78 0.16 18.25 -32.10
CA THR A 78 0.97 18.27 -33.34
C THR A 78 0.11 18.23 -34.62
N HIS A 79 -1.03 17.54 -34.59
CA HIS A 79 -1.97 17.47 -35.71
C HIS A 79 -2.89 18.68 -35.79
N LEU A 80 -3.11 19.38 -34.66
CA LEU A 80 -3.71 20.71 -34.58
C LEU A 80 -2.66 21.73 -35.02
N ASN A 81 -2.35 21.62 -36.31
CA ASN A 81 -1.54 22.53 -37.08
C ASN A 81 -1.91 23.99 -36.76
N ILE A 82 -0.91 24.78 -36.37
CA ILE A 82 -0.87 26.26 -36.34
C ILE A 82 -1.42 26.89 -37.64
N THR A 83 -1.55 26.11 -38.71
CA THR A 83 -2.17 26.46 -40.00
C THR A 83 -3.63 26.94 -39.89
N LYS A 84 -4.48 26.39 -39.01
CA LYS A 84 -5.87 26.88 -38.88
C LYS A 84 -5.96 28.27 -38.27
N MET A 85 -4.95 28.67 -37.49
CA MET A 85 -4.94 29.99 -36.86
C MET A 85 -4.53 31.07 -37.86
N TRP A 86 -3.54 30.80 -38.72
CA TRP A 86 -3.06 31.77 -39.72
C TRP A 86 -4.07 32.10 -40.83
N GLU A 87 -4.86 31.13 -41.32
CA GLU A 87 -5.89 31.43 -42.33
C GLU A 87 -7.04 32.28 -41.78
N SER A 88 -7.46 32.04 -40.53
CA SER A 88 -8.53 32.81 -39.88
C SER A 88 -8.17 34.29 -39.63
N PHE A 89 -6.88 34.59 -39.41
CA PHE A 89 -6.41 35.98 -39.28
C PHE A 89 -6.26 36.67 -40.64
N ALA A 90 -5.95 35.94 -41.72
CA ALA A 90 -5.83 36.50 -43.07
C ALA A 90 -7.19 36.80 -43.72
N ASP A 91 -8.24 36.06 -43.37
CA ASP A 91 -9.62 36.35 -43.81
C ASP A 91 -10.27 37.51 -43.05
N PHE A 92 -9.69 37.93 -41.91
CA PHE A 92 -10.23 38.97 -41.04
C PHE A 92 -9.58 40.36 -41.24
N VAL A 93 -8.41 40.45 -41.91
CA VAL A 93 -7.68 41.70 -42.21
C VAL A 93 -7.75 42.00 -43.71
#